data_AF-A0A3D2NGQ5-F1
#
_entry.id   AF-A0A3D2NGQ5-F1
#
_cell.length_a   1.000
_cell.length_b   1.000
_cell.length_c   1.000
_cell.angle_alpha   90.00
_cell.angle_beta   90.00
_cell.angle_gamma   90.00
#
_symmetry.space_group_name_H-M   'P 1'
#
loop_
_entity.id
_entity.type
_entity.pdbx_description
1 polymer ?
#
loop_
_entity_poly.entity_id
_entity_poly.type
_entity_poly.pdbx_seq_one_letter_code
_entity_poly.pdbx_strand_id
1 'polypeptide(L)'
;LLAELVDARRAIRVTIGGEVRVAGIEDAGRLRDALGAALPVGIPTAFLEPLPDPLADLVARYARTHGPFRTSEVATRLGIGGAVARQTLQRLEAQGRLASG
;
A
#
# COMPACT_ATOMS: atom_id res chain seq x y z
N LEU A 1 -0.07 -10.27 -19.69
CA LEU A 1 -0.92 -9.93 -18.52
C LEU A 1 -0.26 -8.98 -17.51
N LEU A 2 0.64 -9.40 -16.62
CA LEU A 2 1.30 -8.47 -15.66
C LEU A 2 2.55 -7.78 -16.21
N ALA A 3 3.38 -8.52 -16.96
CA ALA A 3 4.56 -7.96 -17.62
C ALA A 3 4.18 -6.85 -18.61
N GLU A 4 3.16 -7.08 -19.44
CA GLU A 4 2.62 -6.07 -20.36
C GLU A 4 2.19 -4.77 -19.67
N LEU A 5 1.60 -4.83 -18.48
CA LEU A 5 1.24 -3.62 -17.73
C LEU A 5 2.48 -2.86 -17.25
N VAL A 6 3.55 -3.56 -16.90
CA VAL A 6 4.83 -2.94 -16.53
C VAL A 6 5.50 -2.33 -17.76
N ASP A 7 5.53 -3.05 -18.88
CA ASP A 7 6.11 -2.60 -20.14
C ASP A 7 5.36 -1.37 -20.69
N ALA A 8 4.03 -1.35 -20.52
CA ALA A 8 3.19 -0.20 -20.86
C ALA A 8 3.24 0.95 -19.84
N ARG A 9 4.09 0.89 -18.80
CA ARG A 9 4.19 1.88 -17.71
C ARG A 9 2.87 2.16 -16.97
N ARG A 10 2.03 1.13 -16.85
CA ARG A 10 0.78 1.15 -16.07
C ARG A 10 0.96 0.47 -14.71
N ALA A 11 2.03 -0.29 -14.54
CA ALA A 11 2.40 -0.93 -13.29
C ALA A 11 3.91 -0.79 -13.05
N ILE A 12 4.32 -0.90 -11.79
CA ILE A 12 5.71 -0.80 -11.34
C ILE A 12 6.08 -2.03 -10.52
N ARG A 13 7.34 -2.46 -10.64
CA ARG A 13 7.95 -3.43 -9.73
C ARG A 13 8.49 -2.68 -8.52
N VAL A 14 8.12 -3.12 -7.33
CA VAL A 14 8.49 -2.51 -6.05
C VAL A 14 8.81 -3.60 -5.04
N THR A 15 9.74 -3.33 -4.12
CA THR A 15 10.04 -4.23 -3.01
C THR A 15 9.25 -3.80 -1.79
N ILE A 16 8.44 -4.69 -1.23
CA ILE A 16 7.62 -4.45 -0.04
C ILE A 16 7.93 -5.56 0.96
N GLY A 17 8.38 -5.22 2.17
CA GLY A 17 8.71 -6.22 3.20
C GLY A 17 9.70 -7.30 2.72
N GLY A 18 10.66 -6.92 1.87
CA GLY A 18 11.67 -7.85 1.31
C GLY A 18 11.23 -8.66 0.09
N GLU A 19 9.96 -8.59 -0.32
CA GLU A 19 9.46 -9.29 -1.50
C GLU A 19 9.21 -8.34 -2.67
N VAL A 20 9.66 -8.73 -3.87
CA VAL A 20 9.36 -8.01 -5.11
C VAL A 20 7.90 -8.27 -5.49
N ARG A 21 7.15 -7.19 -5.67
CA ARG A 21 5.74 -7.22 -6.05
C ARG A 21 5.48 -6.24 -7.19
N VAL A 22 4.37 -6.45 -7.88
CA VAL A 22 3.88 -5.52 -8.89
C VAL A 22 2.74 -4.70 -8.28
N ALA A 23 2.79 -3.39 -8.46
CA ALA A 23 1.76 -2.44 -8.04
C ALA A 23 1.35 -1.55 -9.21
N GLY A 24 0.15 -0.96 -9.16
CA GLY A 24 -0.23 0.09 -10.11
C GLY A 24 0.71 1.28 -9.99
N ILE A 25 0.99 1.95 -11.11
CA ILE A 25 1.89 3.11 -11.11
C ILE A 25 1.30 4.27 -10.27
N GLU A 26 -0.02 4.32 -10.13
CA GLU A 26 -0.79 5.30 -9.36
C GLU A 26 -0.60 5.15 -7.84
N ASP A 27 -0.07 4.01 -7.39
CA ASP A 27 0.26 3.76 -5.98
C ASP A 27 1.70 4.17 -5.63
N ALA A 28 2.48 4.68 -6.59
CA ALA A 28 3.88 5.01 -6.39
C ALA A 28 4.13 5.94 -5.19
N GLY A 29 3.46 7.10 -5.14
CA GLY A 29 3.56 8.03 -4.01
C GLY A 29 3.17 7.38 -2.68
N ARG A 30 2.07 6.62 -2.66
CA ARG A 30 1.64 5.90 -1.44
C ARG A 30 2.69 4.92 -0.94
N LEU A 31 3.28 4.13 -1.83
CA LEU A 31 4.28 3.12 -1.48
C LEU A 31 5.61 3.75 -1.03
N ARG A 32 6.05 4.82 -1.69
CA ARG A 32 7.23 5.59 -1.28
C ARG A 32 7.01 6.19 0.11
N ASP A 33 5.91 6.91 0.30
CA ASP A 33 5.69 7.73 1.49
C ASP A 33 5.29 6.89 2.71
N ALA A 34 4.54 5.81 2.52
CA ALA A 34 4.13 4.93 3.62
C ALA A 34 5.22 3.91 4.01
N LEU A 35 5.94 3.37 3.03
CA LEU A 35 6.80 2.19 3.22
C LEU A 35 8.28 2.44 2.93
N GLY A 36 8.65 3.64 2.46
CA GLY A 36 10.01 3.92 1.99
C GLY A 36 10.39 3.11 0.75
N ALA A 37 9.40 2.64 -0.03
CA ALA A 37 9.65 1.78 -1.17
C ALA A 37 10.48 2.51 -2.24
N ALA A 38 11.57 1.89 -2.68
CA ALA A 38 12.34 2.38 -3.81
C ALA A 38 11.48 2.31 -5.09
N LEU A 39 11.36 3.44 -5.77
CA LEU A 39 10.58 3.56 -6.99
C LEU A 39 11.48 3.51 -8.23
N PRO A 40 11.05 2.88 -9.33
CA PRO A 40 11.75 2.98 -10.61
C PRO A 40 11.72 4.41 -11.16
N VAL A 41 12.67 4.72 -12.04
CA VAL A 41 12.73 6.01 -12.75
C VAL A 41 11.58 6.15 -13.76
N GLY A 42 11.20 7.39 -14.07
CA GLY A 42 10.22 7.69 -15.12
C GLY A 42 8.75 7.62 -14.69
N ILE A 43 8.47 7.67 -13.39
CA ILE A 43 7.10 7.80 -12.87
C ILE A 43 6.62 9.25 -13.07
N PRO A 44 5.44 9.47 -13.70
CA PRO A 44 4.85 10.79 -13.80
C PRO A 44 4.70 11.48 -12.45
N THR A 45 5.06 12.77 -12.37
CA THR A 45 5.04 13.55 -11.11
C THR A 45 3.67 13.59 -10.45
N ALA A 46 2.60 13.55 -11.24
CA ALA A 46 1.22 13.48 -10.73
C ALA A 46 0.97 12.27 -9.80
N PHE A 47 1.70 11.17 -9.97
CA PHE A 47 1.59 10.00 -9.07
C PHE A 47 2.51 10.06 -7.85
N LEU A 48 3.30 11.13 -7.73
CA LEU A 48 4.25 11.36 -6.64
C LEU A 48 3.85 12.54 -5.75
N GLU A 49 2.71 13.17 -6.04
CA GLU A 49 2.13 14.23 -5.22
C GLU A 49 1.89 13.71 -3.79
N PRO A 50 2.21 14.51 -2.76
CA PRO A 50 2.03 14.10 -1.37
C PRO A 50 0.57 13.73 -1.07
N LEU A 51 0.37 12.58 -0.44
CA LEU A 51 -0.94 12.19 0.07
C LEU A 51 -1.05 12.50 1.57
N PRO A 52 -2.23 12.88 2.08
CA PRO A 52 -2.40 13.22 3.49
C PRO A 52 -2.07 12.06 4.44
N ASP A 53 -2.40 10.83 4.05
CA ASP A 53 -2.17 9.63 4.87
C ASP A 53 -1.90 8.37 4.03
N PRO A 54 -0.68 8.26 3.47
CA PRO A 54 -0.29 7.15 2.60
C PRO A 54 -0.50 5.77 3.24
N LEU A 55 -0.22 5.64 4.52
CA LEU A 55 -0.29 4.36 5.24
C LEU A 55 -1.74 3.93 5.47
N ALA A 56 -2.60 4.84 5.94
CA ALA A 56 -4.03 4.51 6.09
C ALA A 56 -4.68 4.18 4.75
N ASP A 57 -4.28 4.85 3.67
CA ASP A 57 -4.73 4.53 2.32
C ASP A 57 -4.34 3.10 1.91
N LEU A 58 -3.09 2.69 2.12
CA LEU A 58 -2.66 1.32 1.81
C LEU A 58 -3.39 0.27 2.65
N VAL A 59 -3.57 0.52 3.94
CA VAL A 59 -4.31 -0.39 4.85
C VAL A 59 -5.78 -0.49 4.44
N ALA A 60 -6.45 0.64 4.15
CA ALA A 60 -7.83 0.64 3.69
C ALA A 60 -7.98 -0.09 2.35
N ARG A 61 -7.03 0.08 1.42
CA ARG A 61 -7.03 -0.66 0.15
C ARG A 61 -6.89 -2.16 0.35
N TYR A 62 -6.00 -2.60 1.24
CA TYR A 62 -5.86 -4.01 1.58
C TYR A 62 -7.18 -4.57 2.14
N ALA A 63 -7.77 -3.86 3.10
CA ALA A 63 -9.02 -4.27 3.74
C ALA A 63 -10.20 -4.42 2.77
N ARG A 64 -10.31 -3.55 1.75
CA ARG A 64 -11.37 -3.62 0.72
C ARG A 64 -11.37 -4.92 -0.09
N THR A 65 -10.24 -5.61 -0.19
CA THR A 65 -10.09 -6.79 -1.05
C THR A 65 -9.71 -8.06 -0.29
N HIS A 66 -9.49 -7.98 1.03
CA HIS A 66 -8.99 -9.10 1.84
C HIS A 66 -9.79 -9.31 3.14
N GLY A 67 -11.07 -8.91 3.21
CA GLY A 67 -11.92 -9.17 4.39
C GLY A 67 -12.43 -10.62 4.46
N PRO A 68 -12.54 -11.25 5.66
CA PRO A 68 -11.94 -10.88 6.95
C PRO A 68 -10.43 -11.22 7.03
N PHE A 69 -9.66 -10.45 7.81
CA PHE A 69 -8.22 -10.67 8.01
C PHE A 69 -7.76 -10.27 9.42
N ARG A 70 -6.60 -10.78 9.82
CA ARG A 70 -5.89 -10.48 11.07
C ARG A 70 -4.94 -9.30 10.87
N THR A 71 -4.68 -8.55 11.93
CA THR A 71 -3.66 -7.47 11.93
C THR A 71 -2.29 -7.95 11.44
N SER A 72 -1.89 -9.19 11.74
CA SER A 72 -0.63 -9.77 11.29
C SER A 72 -0.55 -9.93 9.77
N GLU A 73 -1.67 -10.18 9.10
CA GLU A 73 -1.71 -10.41 7.65
C GLU A 73 -1.45 -9.10 6.90
N VAL A 74 -2.12 -8.01 7.28
CA VAL A 74 -1.84 -6.69 6.69
C VAL A 74 -0.44 -6.18 7.04
N ALA A 75 0.04 -6.45 8.27
CA ALA A 75 1.40 -6.09 8.69
C ALA A 75 2.45 -6.77 7.80
N THR A 76 2.32 -8.08 7.60
CA THR A 76 3.21 -8.88 6.75
C THR A 76 3.11 -8.42 5.29
N ARG A 77 1.88 -8.21 4.79
CA ARG A 77 1.65 -7.82 3.40
C ARG A 77 2.29 -6.49 3.02
N LEU A 78 2.31 -5.54 3.96
CA LEU A 78 2.86 -4.21 3.78
C LEU A 78 4.31 -4.07 4.29
N GLY A 79 4.86 -5.08 4.96
CA GLY A 79 6.20 -5.03 5.54
C GLY A 79 6.33 -4.02 6.69
N ILE A 80 5.25 -3.81 7.45
CA ILE A 80 5.21 -2.86 8.58
C ILE A 80 5.14 -3.61 9.92
N GLY A 81 5.56 -2.94 10.99
CA GLY A 81 5.45 -3.48 12.34
C GLY A 81 3.99 -3.73 12.77
N GLY A 82 3.74 -4.80 13.53
CA GLY A 82 2.39 -5.14 13.97
C GLY A 82 1.70 -4.06 14.81
N ALA A 83 2.46 -3.27 15.58
CA ALA A 83 1.94 -2.13 16.33
C ALA A 83 1.45 -1.00 15.41
N VAL A 84 2.21 -0.69 14.36
CA VAL A 84 1.85 0.32 13.34
C VAL A 84 0.59 -0.10 12.58
N ALA A 85 0.50 -1.37 12.20
CA ALA A 85 -0.69 -1.94 11.57
C ALA A 85 -1.92 -1.82 12.50
N ARG A 86 -1.79 -2.22 13.76
CA ARG A 86 -2.87 -2.14 14.75
C ARG A 86 -3.37 -0.72 14.95
N GLN A 87 -2.47 0.24 15.17
CA GLN A 87 -2.82 1.65 15.37
C GLN A 87 -3.54 2.23 14.16
N THR A 88 -3.08 1.89 12.95
CA THR A 88 -3.70 2.36 11.70
C THR A 88 -5.11 1.79 11.53
N LEU A 89 -5.30 0.49 11.82
CA LEU A 89 -6.63 -0.15 11.79
C LEU A 89 -7.59 0.48 12.81
N GLN A 90 -7.14 0.69 14.05
CA GLN A 90 -7.94 1.34 15.10
C GLN A 90 -8.38 2.75 14.69
N ARG A 91 -7.48 3.53 14.06
CA ARG A 91 -7.82 4.87 13.57
C ARG A 91 -8.81 4.84 12.41
N LEU A 92 -8.69 3.89 11.49
CA LEU A 92 -9.64 3.70 10.40
C LEU A 92 -11.02 3.25 10.93
N GLU A 93 -11.05 2.41 11.96
CA GLU A 93 -12.29 2.00 12.64
C GLU A 93 -12.95 3.17 13.38
N ALA A 94 -12.17 3.97 14.12
CA ALA A 94 -12.69 5.19 14.77
C ALA A 94 -13.25 6.22 13.77
N GLN A 95 -12.77 6.20 12.52
CA GLN A 95 -13.29 7.01 11.41
C GLN A 95 -14.51 6.39 10.72
N GLY A 96 -14.97 5.21 11.16
CA GLY A 96 -16.08 4.47 10.52
C GLY A 96 -15.73 3.89 9.14
N ARG A 97 -14.44 3.84 8.78
CA ARG A 97 -13.98 3.37 7.46
C ARG A 97 -13.79 1.86 7.41
N LEU A 98 -13.62 1.22 8.57
CA LEU A 98 -13.51 -0.22 8.76
C LEU A 98 -14.31 -0.63 9.99
N ALA A 99 -14.65 -1.92 10.08
CA ALA A 99 -15.26 -2.51 11.26
C ALA A 99 -14.46 -3.75 11.67
N SER A 100 -14.29 -3.96 12.98
CA SER A 100 -13.84 -5.22 13.55
C SER A 100 -15.04 -6.07 14.00
N GLY A 101 -14.85 -7.38 14.11
CA GLY A 101 -15.86 -8.35 14.52
C GLY A 101 -15.24 -9.58 15.16
#